data_AF-A0A077KIW7-F1
#
_entry.id   AF-A0A077KIW7-F1
#
_cell.length_a   1.000
_cell.length_b   1.000
_cell.length_c   1.000
_cell.angle_alpha   90.00
_cell.angle_beta   90.00
_cell.angle_gamma   90.00
#
_symmetry.space_group_name_H-M   'P 1'
#
loop_
_entity.id
_entity.type
_entity.pdbx_description
1 polymer ?
#
loop_
_entity_poly.entity_id
_entity_poly.type
_entity_poly.pdbx_seq_one_letter_code
_entity_poly.pdbx_strand_id
1 'polypeptide(L)'
;MKFFLKALANMFSKHDPENDILNFPLRKYEGRIEINKALELGNCHVHYSPDYAFETPAEVLNRVKDNTLLWIDNQNSLLGFSDQKKTLLIPLNKINGIEIQNMLKGRGPAESCLWVYLYEKSFVTLSISPKIYYFDQYADDIHKTTGFTVTFSPEFYNA
;
A
#
# COMPACT_ATOMS: atom_id res chain seq x y z
N MET A 1 14.75 25.42 -37.45
CA MET A 1 13.39 25.35 -36.85
C MET A 1 13.04 24.00 -36.20
N LYS A 2 13.44 22.84 -36.77
CA LYS A 2 13.13 21.52 -36.18
C LYS A 2 13.84 21.21 -34.85
N PHE A 3 15.04 21.76 -34.62
CA PHE A 3 15.79 21.54 -33.37
C PHE A 3 15.16 22.23 -32.15
N PHE A 4 14.71 23.47 -32.30
CA PHE A 4 14.02 24.22 -31.24
C PHE A 4 12.68 23.58 -30.86
N LEU A 5 11.91 23.11 -31.85
CA LEU A 5 10.65 22.39 -31.61
C LEU A 5 10.87 21.04 -30.89
N LYS A 6 11.98 20.33 -31.18
CA LYS A 6 12.33 19.07 -30.50
C LYS A 6 12.79 19.30 -29.05
N ALA A 7 13.50 20.40 -28.79
CA ALA A 7 13.91 20.79 -27.44
C ALA A 7 12.70 21.23 -26.58
N LEU A 8 11.76 21.99 -27.15
CA LEU A 8 10.49 22.36 -26.50
C LEU A 8 9.60 21.12 -26.25
N ALA A 9 9.50 20.20 -27.20
CA ALA A 9 8.74 18.95 -27.02
C ALA A 9 9.31 18.05 -25.91
N ASN A 10 10.63 18.07 -25.69
CA ASN A 10 11.27 17.38 -24.58
C ASN A 10 11.16 18.12 -23.24
N MET A 11 11.05 19.45 -23.23
CA MET A 11 10.74 20.22 -21.99
C MET A 11 9.30 20.03 -21.52
N PHE A 12 8.36 19.77 -22.45
CA PHE A 12 6.96 19.44 -22.16
C PHE A 12 6.65 17.94 -22.24
N SER A 13 7.66 17.11 -22.50
CA SER A 13 7.59 15.67 -22.25
C SER A 13 7.35 15.55 -20.76
N LYS A 14 6.10 15.22 -20.41
CA LYS A 14 5.63 15.03 -19.04
C LYS A 14 6.74 14.35 -18.25
N HIS A 15 7.43 15.13 -17.43
CA HIS A 15 8.15 14.56 -16.31
C HIS A 15 7.05 13.90 -15.50
N ASP A 16 6.93 12.60 -15.67
CA ASP A 16 5.95 11.79 -15.01
C ASP A 16 6.63 11.34 -13.72
N PRO A 17 6.37 12.01 -12.59
CA PRO A 17 7.00 11.62 -11.33
C PRO A 17 6.73 10.14 -11.03
N GLU A 18 5.64 9.54 -11.54
CA GLU A 18 5.39 8.10 -11.38
C GLU A 18 6.48 7.22 -12.01
N ASN A 19 7.10 7.64 -13.13
CA ASN A 19 8.17 6.90 -13.82
C ASN A 19 9.54 7.00 -13.14
N ASP A 20 9.84 8.12 -12.49
CA ASP A 20 11.06 8.24 -11.67
C ASP A 20 10.91 7.49 -10.34
N ILE A 21 9.69 7.38 -9.82
CA ILE A 21 9.40 6.67 -8.57
C ILE A 21 9.39 5.15 -8.76
N LEU A 22 9.09 4.64 -9.96
CA LEU A 22 9.24 3.22 -10.32
C LEU A 22 10.70 2.72 -10.26
N ASN A 23 11.68 3.63 -10.20
CA ASN A 23 13.12 3.31 -10.24
C ASN A 23 13.85 3.54 -8.91
N PHE A 24 13.16 3.78 -7.80
CA PHE A 24 13.84 3.76 -6.49
C PHE A 24 14.35 2.34 -6.19
N PRO A 25 15.64 2.18 -5.86
CA PRO A 25 16.17 0.86 -5.54
C PRO A 25 15.48 0.34 -4.29
N LEU A 26 14.75 -0.77 -4.45
CA LEU A 26 14.14 -1.49 -3.35
C LEU A 26 15.23 -1.95 -2.38
N ARG A 27 14.99 -1.78 -1.08
CA ARG A 27 15.92 -2.27 -0.06
C ARG A 27 15.71 -3.76 0.14
N LYS A 28 16.77 -4.50 0.46
CA LYS A 28 16.64 -5.88 0.94
C LYS A 28 16.39 -5.87 2.44
N TYR A 29 15.44 -6.68 2.87
CA TYR A 29 15.24 -6.96 4.28
C TYR A 29 16.15 -8.13 4.65
N GLU A 30 17.08 -7.92 5.59
CA GLU A 30 18.09 -8.91 5.98
C GLU A 30 17.60 -9.86 7.08
N GLY A 31 16.45 -9.58 7.69
CA GLY A 31 15.86 -10.44 8.70
C GLY A 31 15.14 -11.64 8.07
N ARG A 32 15.06 -12.75 8.82
CA ARG A 32 14.26 -13.91 8.42
C ARG A 32 12.79 -13.65 8.74
N ILE A 33 11.92 -13.72 7.74
CA ILE A 33 10.48 -13.54 7.94
C ILE A 33 9.81 -14.86 8.36
N GLU A 34 9.00 -14.79 9.42
CA GLU A 34 8.11 -15.88 9.83
C GLU A 34 6.65 -15.43 9.80
N ILE A 35 5.93 -15.80 8.74
CA ILE A 35 4.52 -15.43 8.59
C ILE A 35 3.65 -16.30 9.51
N ASN A 36 3.16 -15.71 10.60
CA ASN A 36 2.25 -16.35 11.54
C ASN A 36 0.80 -16.35 11.04
N LYS A 37 0.34 -15.23 10.47
CA LYS A 37 -1.00 -15.06 9.91
C LYS A 37 -0.92 -14.25 8.62
N ALA A 38 -1.80 -14.54 7.68
CA ALA A 38 -1.88 -13.81 6.42
C ALA A 38 -3.29 -13.77 5.86
N LEU A 39 -3.55 -12.72 5.08
CA LEU A 39 -4.81 -12.46 4.39
C LEU A 39 -4.49 -11.99 2.96
N GLU A 40 -5.05 -12.68 1.98
CA GLU A 40 -4.98 -12.26 0.58
C GLU A 40 -6.02 -11.15 0.36
N LEU A 41 -5.54 -9.93 0.14
CA LEU A 41 -6.32 -8.80 -0.34
C LEU A 41 -6.17 -8.80 -1.85
N GLY A 42 -7.22 -8.60 -2.65
CA GLY A 42 -7.06 -8.59 -4.11
C GLY A 42 -6.11 -7.49 -4.61
N ASN A 43 -6.14 -7.18 -5.90
CA ASN A 43 -5.16 -6.26 -6.50
C ASN A 43 -5.30 -4.79 -6.04
N CYS A 44 -4.85 -4.51 -4.82
CA CYS A 44 -4.71 -3.20 -4.20
C CYS A 44 -3.23 -2.78 -4.21
N HIS A 45 -2.99 -1.49 -4.02
CA HIS A 45 -1.64 -0.95 -4.04
C HIS A 45 -1.41 -0.10 -2.82
N VAL A 46 -0.19 -0.19 -2.28
CA VAL A 46 0.28 0.79 -1.30
C VAL A 46 0.41 2.13 -2.02
N HIS A 47 -0.36 3.11 -1.58
CA HIS A 47 -0.30 4.49 -2.04
C HIS A 47 1.04 5.10 -1.62
N TYR A 48 1.73 5.72 -2.58
CA TYR A 48 3.15 6.07 -2.57
C TYR A 48 3.71 6.63 -1.24
N SER A 49 4.74 5.99 -0.70
CA SER A 49 5.71 6.60 0.23
C SER A 49 7.12 6.05 -0.07
N PRO A 50 8.09 6.90 -0.45
CA PRO A 50 9.49 6.48 -0.69
C PRO A 50 10.18 5.97 0.59
N ASP A 51 9.58 6.16 1.75
CA ASP A 51 10.13 5.74 3.03
C ASP A 51 9.94 4.24 3.32
N TYR A 52 9.16 3.51 2.50
CA TYR A 52 8.75 2.14 2.83
C TYR A 52 8.65 1.18 1.63
N ALA A 53 9.79 0.90 0.97
CA ALA A 53 9.85 -0.05 -0.14
C ALA A 53 11.01 -1.06 0.02
N PHE A 54 10.66 -2.29 0.43
CA PHE A 54 11.57 -3.44 0.41
C PHE A 54 11.27 -4.34 -0.79
N GLU A 55 12.27 -5.08 -1.27
CA GLU A 55 12.04 -6.24 -2.12
C GLU A 55 11.18 -7.26 -1.35
N THR A 56 10.25 -7.92 -2.02
CA THR A 56 9.45 -8.96 -1.34
C THR A 56 10.34 -10.12 -0.91
N PRO A 57 10.42 -10.43 0.41
CA PRO A 57 11.24 -11.52 0.91
C PRO A 57 10.82 -12.87 0.33
N ALA A 58 11.78 -13.79 0.13
CA ALA A 58 11.52 -15.08 -0.51
C ALA A 58 10.48 -15.93 0.23
N GLU A 59 10.45 -15.84 1.56
CA GLU A 59 9.48 -16.49 2.43
C GLU A 59 8.06 -16.02 2.15
N VAL A 60 7.91 -14.75 1.76
CA VAL A 60 6.64 -14.11 1.42
C VAL A 60 6.25 -14.43 -0.02
N LEU A 61 7.20 -14.45 -0.96
CA LEU A 61 6.95 -14.79 -2.37
C LEU A 61 6.31 -16.17 -2.55
N ASN A 62 6.63 -17.13 -1.69
CA ASN A 62 6.01 -18.47 -1.75
C ASN A 62 4.50 -18.47 -1.39
N ARG A 63 3.99 -17.39 -0.78
CA ARG A 63 2.58 -17.24 -0.37
C ARG A 63 1.84 -16.18 -1.18
N VAL A 64 2.56 -15.17 -1.67
CA VAL A 64 2.00 -14.15 -2.56
C VAL A 64 1.71 -14.78 -3.92
N LYS A 65 0.44 -14.74 -4.33
CA LYS A 65 0.01 -15.14 -5.67
C LYS A 65 -0.04 -13.91 -6.58
N ASP A 66 -1.15 -13.70 -7.28
CA ASP A 66 -1.38 -12.55 -8.17
C ASP A 66 -1.94 -11.32 -7.45
N ASN A 67 -2.10 -11.41 -6.13
CA ASN A 67 -2.80 -10.47 -5.27
C ASN A 67 -1.88 -9.91 -4.17
N THR A 68 -2.34 -8.89 -3.44
CA THR A 68 -1.62 -8.32 -2.30
C THR A 68 -1.80 -9.20 -1.08
N LEU A 69 -0.71 -9.53 -0.38
CA LEU A 69 -0.76 -10.27 0.87
C LEU A 69 -0.55 -9.32 2.04
N LEU A 70 -1.53 -9.25 2.94
CA LEU A 70 -1.35 -8.71 4.28
C LEU A 70 -0.86 -9.84 5.19
N TRP A 71 0.18 -9.62 5.98
CA TRP A 71 0.71 -10.66 6.86
C TRP A 71 1.33 -10.11 8.15
N ILE A 72 1.41 -10.95 9.18
CA ILE A 72 2.02 -10.65 10.47
C ILE A 72 3.19 -11.58 10.71
N ASP A 73 4.29 -11.00 11.18
CA ASP A 73 5.44 -11.69 11.76
C ASP A 73 5.62 -11.21 13.21
N ASN A 74 5.21 -12.05 14.15
CA ASN A 74 5.31 -11.79 15.58
C ASN A 74 6.74 -11.92 16.10
N GLN A 75 7.61 -12.70 15.44
CA GLN A 75 9.00 -12.85 15.87
C GLN A 75 9.76 -11.54 15.69
N ASN A 76 9.57 -10.91 14.54
CA ASN A 76 10.18 -9.62 14.22
C ASN A 76 9.28 -8.43 14.61
N SER A 77 8.07 -8.69 15.10
CA SER A 77 7.06 -7.67 15.43
C SER A 77 6.75 -6.76 14.23
N LEU A 78 6.43 -7.35 13.09
CA LEU A 78 6.12 -6.66 11.84
C LEU A 78 4.70 -6.97 11.32
N LEU A 79 4.06 -5.94 10.76
CA LEU A 79 2.97 -6.05 9.80
C LEU A 79 3.55 -5.81 8.40
N GLY A 80 3.24 -6.70 7.47
CA GLY A 80 3.68 -6.62 6.09
C GLY A 80 2.52 -6.51 5.11
N PHE A 81 2.72 -5.72 4.06
CA PHE A 81 1.88 -5.73 2.86
C PHE A 81 2.78 -6.00 1.65
N SER A 82 2.50 -7.05 0.91
CA SER A 82 3.39 -7.53 -0.15
C SER A 82 2.66 -7.80 -1.44
N ASP A 83 3.25 -7.38 -2.55
CA ASP A 83 2.98 -7.94 -3.87
C ASP A 83 4.18 -8.79 -4.33
N GLN A 84 4.17 -9.26 -5.58
CA GLN A 84 5.23 -10.12 -6.12
C GLN A 84 6.61 -9.43 -6.22
N LYS A 85 6.69 -8.11 -6.05
CA LYS A 85 7.90 -7.32 -6.24
C LYS A 85 8.32 -6.57 -4.98
N LYS A 86 7.37 -5.93 -4.31
CA LYS A 86 7.62 -5.02 -3.20
C LYS A 86 6.85 -5.38 -1.95
N THR A 87 7.45 -5.04 -0.82
CA THR A 87 6.89 -5.20 0.51
C THR A 87 7.02 -3.91 1.31
N LEU A 88 5.90 -3.52 1.91
CA LEU A 88 5.82 -2.53 2.98
C LEU A 88 5.95 -3.27 4.32
N LEU A 89 6.87 -2.83 5.17
CA LEU A 89 7.07 -3.37 6.52
C LEU A 89 6.80 -2.28 7.56
N ILE A 90 5.95 -2.58 8.54
CA ILE A 90 5.57 -1.66 9.61
C ILE A 90 5.80 -2.36 10.97
N PRO A 91 6.61 -1.79 11.88
CA PRO A 91 6.72 -2.30 13.24
C PRO A 91 5.37 -2.26 13.96
N LEU A 92 4.95 -3.37 14.58
CA LEU A 92 3.65 -3.49 15.24
C LEU A 92 3.50 -2.48 16.38
N ASN A 93 4.57 -2.18 17.10
CA ASN A 93 4.58 -1.20 18.19
C ASN A 93 4.41 0.26 17.72
N LYS A 94 4.48 0.52 16.41
CA LYS A 94 4.26 1.84 15.81
C LYS A 94 2.82 2.02 15.33
N ILE A 95 2.02 0.97 15.26
CA ILE A 95 0.64 1.01 14.76
C ILE A 95 -0.32 1.43 15.89
N ASN A 96 -1.08 2.48 15.61
CA ASN A 96 -2.13 2.99 16.50
C ASN A 96 -3.51 2.42 16.15
N GLY A 97 -3.78 2.16 14.87
CA GLY A 97 -5.07 1.62 14.44
C GLY A 97 -5.15 1.44 12.93
N ILE A 98 -6.20 0.75 12.50
CA ILE A 98 -6.51 0.52 11.10
C ILE A 98 -7.89 1.11 10.81
N GLU A 99 -8.02 1.85 9.72
CA GLU A 99 -9.28 2.47 9.33
C GLU A 99 -9.59 2.24 7.85
N ILE A 100 -10.85 2.03 7.52
CA ILE A 100 -11.36 1.97 6.16
C ILE A 100 -12.03 3.30 5.81
N GLN A 101 -11.60 3.90 4.71
CA GLN A 101 -12.16 5.13 4.16
C GLN A 101 -12.65 4.87 2.74
N ASN A 102 -13.94 5.07 2.51
CA ASN A 102 -14.53 4.98 1.17
C ASN A 102 -14.68 6.38 0.57
N MET A 103 -14.05 6.57 -0.59
CA MET A 103 -14.09 7.81 -1.35
C MET A 103 -15.06 7.66 -2.53
N LEU A 104 -16.20 8.33 -2.44
CA LEU A 104 -17.21 8.38 -3.48
C LEU A 104 -16.80 9.30 -4.62
N LYS A 105 -17.33 9.00 -5.80
CA LYS A 105 -17.14 9.82 -7.00
C LYS A 105 -17.87 11.16 -6.87
N GLY A 106 -17.12 12.24 -6.81
CA GLY A 106 -17.54 13.59 -7.19
C GLY A 106 -16.95 13.97 -8.54
N ARG A 107 -15.64 14.28 -8.61
CA ARG A 107 -14.93 14.59 -9.88
C ARG A 107 -13.92 13.52 -10.32
N GLY A 108 -13.22 12.90 -9.37
CA GLY A 108 -12.22 11.85 -9.63
C GLY A 108 -12.81 10.44 -9.67
N PRO A 109 -12.00 9.39 -9.96
CA PRO A 109 -12.45 8.02 -9.82
C PRO A 109 -12.76 7.71 -8.35
N ALA A 110 -13.78 6.90 -8.08
CA ALA A 110 -14.03 6.46 -6.73
C ALA A 110 -12.87 5.60 -6.21
N GLU A 111 -12.71 5.49 -4.90
CA GLU A 111 -11.59 4.78 -4.30
C GLU A 111 -12.00 4.17 -2.96
N SER A 112 -11.44 3.01 -2.63
CA SER A 112 -11.55 2.41 -1.32
C SER A 112 -10.15 2.33 -0.75
N CYS A 113 -9.98 2.83 0.48
CA CYS A 113 -8.69 3.00 1.12
C CYS A 113 -8.66 2.28 2.47
N LEU A 114 -7.55 1.62 2.76
CA LEU A 114 -7.20 1.05 4.05
C LEU A 114 -6.02 1.83 4.63
N TRP A 115 -6.25 2.51 5.73
CA TRP A 115 -5.30 3.40 6.38
C TRP A 115 -4.74 2.71 7.61
N VAL A 116 -3.41 2.68 7.73
CA VAL A 116 -2.70 2.21 8.92
C VAL A 116 -2.09 3.42 9.60
N TYR A 117 -2.68 3.84 10.72
CA TYR A 117 -2.24 5.01 11.48
C TYR A 117 -1.03 4.67 12.36
N LEU A 118 -0.02 5.54 12.36
CA LEU A 118 1.20 5.40 13.15
C LEU A 118 1.27 6.42 14.29
N TYR A 119 1.83 6.04 15.45
CA TYR A 119 1.86 6.89 16.66
C TYR A 119 2.59 8.24 16.49
N GLU A 120 3.60 8.34 15.61
CA GLU A 120 4.48 9.52 15.47
C GLU A 120 4.08 10.46 14.32
N LYS A 121 2.80 10.42 13.91
CA LYS A 121 2.20 11.13 12.77
C LYS A 121 2.75 10.71 11.41
N SER A 122 2.15 9.64 10.91
CA SER A 122 1.98 9.32 9.49
C SER A 122 0.87 8.27 9.40
N PHE A 123 0.33 8.08 8.21
CA PHE A 123 -0.44 6.89 7.89
C PHE A 123 0.16 6.26 6.65
N VAL A 124 -0.01 4.95 6.52
CA VAL A 124 0.21 4.28 5.23
C VAL A 124 -1.14 3.91 4.68
N THR A 125 -1.34 4.18 3.39
CA THR A 125 -2.60 3.87 2.71
C THR A 125 -2.36 2.72 1.74
N LEU A 126 -3.23 1.72 1.79
CA LEU A 126 -3.48 0.85 0.65
C LEU A 126 -4.77 1.30 0.00
N SER A 127 -4.79 1.34 -1.33
CA SER A 127 -6.00 1.72 -2.03
C SER A 127 -6.25 0.89 -3.27
N ILE A 128 -7.49 0.98 -3.73
CA ILE A 128 -7.95 0.37 -4.96
C ILE A 128 -8.94 1.31 -5.64
N SER A 129 -8.65 1.67 -6.87
CA SER A 129 -9.48 2.51 -7.72
C SER A 129 -9.78 1.76 -9.03
N PRO A 130 -10.98 1.88 -9.62
CA PRO A 130 -12.10 2.75 -9.26
C PRO A 130 -13.17 2.08 -8.37
N LYS A 131 -12.78 1.26 -7.38
CA LYS A 131 -13.73 0.49 -6.55
C LYS A 131 -14.12 1.25 -5.28
N ILE A 132 -15.36 1.08 -4.83
CA ILE A 132 -15.88 1.54 -3.53
C ILE A 132 -16.20 0.35 -2.64
N TYR A 133 -16.16 0.54 -1.32
CA TYR A 133 -16.47 -0.47 -0.30
C TYR A 133 -15.65 -1.77 -0.43
N TYR A 134 -14.49 -1.71 -1.09
CA TYR A 134 -13.73 -2.91 -1.41
C TYR A 134 -13.14 -3.54 -0.14
N PHE A 135 -12.67 -2.72 0.79
CA PHE A 135 -12.08 -3.20 2.04
C PHE A 135 -13.10 -3.59 3.11
N ASP A 136 -14.35 -3.13 2.99
CA ASP A 136 -15.44 -3.45 3.93
C ASP A 136 -15.60 -4.96 4.09
N GLN A 137 -15.53 -5.72 3.00
CA GLN A 137 -15.64 -7.18 3.01
C GLN A 137 -14.51 -7.89 3.77
N TYR A 138 -13.38 -7.20 4.02
CA TYR A 138 -12.21 -7.74 4.70
C TYR A 138 -12.08 -7.27 6.14
N ALA A 139 -12.96 -6.38 6.63
CA ALA A 139 -12.78 -5.73 7.94
C ALA A 139 -12.59 -6.74 9.09
N ASP A 140 -13.46 -7.75 9.17
CA ASP A 140 -13.38 -8.81 10.19
C ASP A 140 -12.11 -9.65 10.05
N ASP A 141 -11.71 -9.97 8.83
CA ASP A 141 -10.56 -10.83 8.59
C ASP A 141 -9.24 -10.07 8.81
N ILE A 142 -9.20 -8.77 8.52
CA ILE A 142 -8.09 -7.88 8.90
C ILE A 142 -7.97 -7.83 10.42
N HIS A 143 -9.09 -7.69 11.14
CA HIS A 143 -9.08 -7.74 12.60
C HIS A 143 -8.55 -9.09 13.13
N LYS A 144 -9.08 -10.22 12.64
CA LYS A 144 -8.62 -11.56 13.05
C LYS A 144 -7.15 -11.83 12.73
N THR A 145 -6.67 -11.29 11.60
CA THR A 145 -5.30 -11.46 11.11
C THR A 145 -4.33 -10.62 11.92
N THR A 146 -4.64 -9.34 12.12
CA THR A 146 -3.71 -8.37 12.71
C THR A 146 -3.86 -8.17 14.22
N GLY A 147 -5.04 -8.46 14.76
CA GLY A 147 -5.42 -8.14 16.13
C GLY A 147 -5.75 -6.66 16.37
N PHE A 148 -5.55 -5.77 15.40
CA PHE A 148 -5.92 -4.36 15.53
C PHE A 148 -7.42 -4.16 15.33
N THR A 149 -7.98 -3.16 16.01
CA THR A 149 -9.35 -2.71 15.73
C THR A 149 -9.38 -2.07 14.35
N VAL A 150 -10.39 -2.44 13.55
CA VAL A 150 -10.66 -1.85 12.24
C VAL A 150 -11.87 -0.93 12.37
N THR A 151 -11.69 0.37 12.10
CA THR A 151 -12.76 1.37 12.13
C THR A 151 -13.18 1.77 10.72
N PHE A 152 -14.32 2.44 10.61
CA PHE A 152 -14.81 3.01 9.37
C PHE A 152 -14.91 4.53 9.51
N SER A 153 -14.26 5.24 8.61
CA SER A 153 -14.43 6.69 8.48
C SER A 153 -15.70 7.01 7.67
N PRO A 154 -16.34 8.17 7.92
CA PRO A 154 -17.47 8.63 7.11
C PRO A 154 -17.09 8.73 5.63
N GLU A 155 -18.03 8.41 4.73
CA GLU A 155 -17.81 8.55 3.29
C GLU A 155 -17.34 9.96 2.89
N PHE A 156 -16.39 10.01 1.97
CA PHE A 156 -15.81 11.25 1.47
C PHE A 156 -16.05 11.38 -0.03
N TYR A 157 -16.55 12.52 -0.52
CA TYR A 157 -16.69 12.74 -1.96
C TYR A 157 -15.43 13.41 -2.52
N ASN A 158 -14.80 12.81 -3.53
CA ASN A 158 -13.65 13.45 -4.16
C ASN A 158 -14.09 14.67 -5.00
N ALA A 159 -13.56 15.86 -4.66
CA ALA A 159 -13.93 17.13 -5.29
C ALA A 159 -13.01 17.53 -6.44
#